data_AF-A0A9D1M0B1-F1
#
_entry.id   AF-A0A9D1M0B1-F1
#
_cell.length_a   1.000
_cell.length_b   1.000
_cell.length_c   1.000
_cell.angle_alpha   90.00
_cell.angle_beta   90.00
_cell.angle_gamma   90.00
#
_symmetry.space_group_name_H-M   'P 1'
#
loop_
_entity.id
_entity.type
_entity.pdbx_description
1 polymer ?
#
loop_
_entity_poly.entity_id
_entity_poly.type
_entity_poly.pdbx_seq_one_letter_code
_entity_poly.pdbx_strand_id
1 'polypeptide(L)'
;MIKICEICGKKFETKSSTRLYCYECSGESTRSDNYTRKHQKTILRRNMKLQAIKLLGGKCSICGYDRCVDALEFHHENPNEKEFKLGSGNTMSWKEYKNEALKCILVCSNCHKEIHSKIGYKKYD
;
A
#
# COMPACT_ATOMS: atom_id res chain seq x y z
N MET A 1 -8.10 24.26 7.39
CA MET A 1 -9.42 23.80 6.93
C MET A 1 -9.65 22.37 7.42
N ILE A 2 -10.88 22.02 7.81
CA ILE A 2 -11.25 20.65 8.20
C ILE A 2 -11.66 19.89 6.94
N LYS A 3 -11.13 18.68 6.75
CA LYS A 3 -11.45 17.79 5.62
C LYS A 3 -11.76 16.37 6.13
N ILE A 4 -12.38 15.54 5.30
CA ILE A 4 -12.64 14.12 5.61
C ILE A 4 -11.59 13.28 4.87
N CYS A 5 -10.95 12.35 5.58
CA CYS A 5 -9.96 11.47 4.99
C CYS A 5 -10.63 10.38 4.13
N GLU A 6 -10.25 10.29 2.86
CA GLU A 6 -10.79 9.27 1.94
C GLU A 6 -10.35 7.82 2.26
N ILE A 7 -9.36 7.64 3.15
CA ILE A 7 -8.87 6.32 3.59
C ILE A 7 -9.68 5.81 4.78
N CYS A 8 -9.79 6.62 5.85
CA CYS A 8 -10.35 6.19 7.14
C CYS A 8 -11.66 6.87 7.52
N GLY A 9 -12.16 7.83 6.73
CA GLY A 9 -13.39 8.57 7.00
C GLY A 9 -13.31 9.58 8.16
N LYS A 10 -12.18 9.66 8.87
CA LYS A 10 -12.01 10.60 9.98
C LYS A 10 -11.87 12.04 9.47
N LYS A 11 -12.42 12.99 10.22
CA LYS A 11 -12.14 14.42 10.05
C LYS A 11 -10.69 14.71 10.45
N PHE A 12 -10.01 15.58 9.72
CA PHE A 12 -8.68 16.04 10.05
C PHE A 12 -8.48 17.51 9.64
N GLU A 13 -7.66 18.21 10.38
CA GLU A 13 -7.27 19.58 10.06
C GLU A 13 -6.07 19.60 9.13
N THR A 14 -6.07 20.46 8.12
CA THR A 14 -4.94 20.65 7.22
C THR A 14 -4.88 22.09 6.75
N LYS A 15 -3.66 22.59 6.51
CA LYS A 15 -3.43 23.87 5.81
C LYS A 15 -3.39 23.70 4.29
N SER A 16 -3.18 22.48 3.80
CA SER A 16 -3.12 22.15 2.37
C SER A 16 -4.51 21.94 1.78
N SER A 17 -4.80 22.63 0.68
CA SER A 17 -6.00 22.42 -0.15
C SER A 17 -5.98 21.10 -0.91
N THR A 18 -4.80 20.62 -1.31
CA THR A 18 -4.62 19.40 -2.12
C THR A 18 -4.54 18.12 -1.30
N ARG A 19 -4.36 18.20 0.01
CA ARG A 19 -4.29 17.01 0.88
C ARG A 19 -5.66 16.33 0.98
N LEU A 20 -5.71 15.04 0.65
CA LEU A 20 -6.92 14.20 0.68
C LEU A 20 -6.99 13.27 1.89
N TYR A 21 -5.84 12.97 2.51
CA TYR A 21 -5.73 11.96 3.56
C TYR A 21 -5.19 12.56 4.86
N CYS A 22 -5.60 12.00 6.01
CA CYS A 22 -5.07 12.44 7.30
C CYS A 22 -3.57 12.10 7.44
N TYR A 23 -2.91 12.69 8.45
CA TYR A 23 -1.49 12.48 8.70
C TYR A 23 -1.15 11.05 9.13
N GLU A 24 -2.08 10.35 9.79
CA GLU A 24 -1.93 8.93 10.14
C GLU A 24 -1.96 8.01 8.90
N CYS A 25 -2.82 8.30 7.92
CA CYS A 25 -3.05 7.40 6.80
C CYS A 25 -2.06 7.57 5.64
N SER A 26 -1.52 8.78 5.43
CA SER A 26 -0.57 9.04 4.32
C SER A 26 0.78 9.59 4.78
N GLY A 27 1.01 9.72 6.08
CA GLY A 27 2.21 10.32 6.65
C GLY A 27 2.30 11.83 6.45
N GLU A 28 3.22 12.46 7.18
CA GLU A 28 3.59 13.85 6.93
C GLU A 28 4.55 13.93 5.75
N SER A 29 4.17 14.71 4.73
CA SER A 29 4.98 14.88 3.52
C SER A 29 4.91 16.33 3.10
N THR A 30 5.56 17.20 3.87
CA THR A 30 5.55 18.63 3.59
C THR A 30 6.53 18.96 2.46
N ARG A 31 6.23 20.01 1.70
CA ARG A 31 7.20 20.63 0.78
C ARG A 31 8.06 21.68 1.51
N SER A 32 7.72 22.05 2.74
CA SER A 32 8.42 23.08 3.52
C SER A 32 9.75 22.58 4.08
N ASP A 33 9.85 21.30 4.44
CA ASP A 33 11.10 20.69 4.89
C ASP A 33 11.83 19.97 3.74
N ASN A 34 13.15 20.17 3.64
CA ASN A 34 13.98 19.59 2.58
C ASN A 34 14.07 18.07 2.69
N TYR A 35 14.07 17.52 3.91
CA TYR A 35 14.11 16.09 4.14
C TYR A 35 12.81 15.40 3.67
N THR A 36 11.64 15.91 4.07
CA THR A 36 10.36 15.36 3.62
C THR A 36 10.10 15.62 2.14
N ARG A 37 10.59 16.73 1.57
CA ARG A 37 10.50 17.00 0.13
C ARG A 37 11.22 15.93 -0.69
N LYS A 38 12.45 15.57 -0.29
CA LYS A 38 13.25 14.53 -0.97
C LYS A 38 12.61 13.13 -0.86
N HIS A 39 11.94 12.85 0.26
CA HIS A 39 11.36 11.53 0.56
C HIS A 39 9.85 11.44 0.43
N GLN A 40 9.18 12.47 -0.10
CA GLN A 40 7.71 12.56 -0.17
C GLN A 40 7.09 11.33 -0.83
N LYS A 41 7.62 10.91 -1.99
CA LYS A 41 7.14 9.71 -2.71
C LYS A 41 7.30 8.44 -1.88
N THR A 42 8.43 8.29 -1.20
CA THR A 42 8.73 7.12 -0.35
C THR A 42 7.78 7.05 0.85
N ILE A 43 7.53 8.18 1.51
CA ILE A 43 6.60 8.29 2.65
C ILE A 43 5.19 7.92 2.20
N LEU A 44 4.70 8.52 1.12
CA LEU A 44 3.37 8.24 0.59
C LEU A 44 3.23 6.76 0.21
N ARG A 45 4.19 6.19 -0.52
CA ARG A 45 4.18 4.78 -0.93
C ARG A 45 4.15 3.83 0.27
N ARG A 46 5.00 4.07 1.27
CA ARG A 46 5.03 3.24 2.49
C ARG A 46 3.69 3.28 3.22
N ASN A 47 3.10 4.47 3.33
CA ASN A 47 1.81 4.63 3.98
C ASN A 47 0.67 3.96 3.20
N MET A 48 0.62 4.07 1.87
CA MET A 48 -0.36 3.35 1.05
C MET A 48 -0.23 1.83 1.22
N LYS A 49 1.01 1.30 1.21
CA LYS A 49 1.27 -0.13 1.49
C LYS A 49 0.74 -0.52 2.87
N LEU A 50 0.98 0.27 3.91
CA LEU A 50 0.47 0.02 5.26
C LEU A 50 -1.06 -0.04 5.32
N GLN A 51 -1.75 0.87 4.63
CA GLN A 51 -3.21 0.86 4.58
C GLN A 51 -3.75 -0.38 3.85
N ALA A 52 -3.13 -0.80 2.75
CA ALA A 52 -3.52 -2.01 2.04
C ALA A 52 -3.22 -3.29 2.84
N ILE A 53 -2.09 -3.34 3.56
CA ILE A 53 -1.77 -4.43 4.48
C ILE A 53 -2.85 -4.54 5.56
N LYS A 54 -3.24 -3.41 6.16
CA LYS A 54 -4.31 -3.38 7.17
C LYS A 54 -5.65 -3.84 6.58
N LEU A 55 -5.96 -3.44 5.35
CA LEU A 55 -7.17 -3.85 4.64
C LEU A 55 -7.23 -5.37 4.43
N LEU A 56 -6.09 -6.00 4.11
CA LEU A 56 -5.98 -7.45 3.87
C LEU A 56 -5.69 -8.27 5.14
N GLY A 57 -5.93 -7.70 6.33
CA GLY A 57 -5.85 -8.42 7.61
C GLY A 57 -4.51 -8.34 8.34
N GLY A 58 -3.52 -7.63 7.81
CA GLY A 58 -2.30 -7.25 8.53
C GLY A 58 -1.23 -8.34 8.68
N LYS A 59 -1.48 -9.55 8.18
CA LYS A 59 -0.60 -10.72 8.32
C LYS A 59 -0.63 -11.58 7.07
N CYS A 60 0.36 -12.45 6.92
CA CYS A 60 0.34 -13.46 5.86
C CYS A 60 -0.89 -14.37 5.99
N SER A 61 -1.67 -14.49 4.91
CA SER A 61 -2.87 -15.33 4.85
C SER A 61 -2.57 -16.83 4.90
N ILE A 62 -1.32 -17.24 4.63
CA ILE A 62 -0.91 -18.65 4.60
C ILE A 62 -0.31 -19.08 5.94
N CYS A 63 0.71 -18.37 6.45
CA CYS A 63 1.45 -18.79 7.65
C CYS A 63 1.24 -17.87 8.87
N GLY A 64 0.47 -16.79 8.74
CA GLY A 64 0.19 -15.87 9.84
C GLY A 64 1.32 -14.90 10.20
N TYR A 65 2.44 -14.87 9.47
CA TYR A 65 3.55 -13.94 9.72
C TYR A 65 3.10 -12.48 9.72
N ASP A 66 3.43 -11.74 10.78
CA ASP A 66 3.06 -10.33 10.98
C ASP A 66 4.19 -9.47 11.61
N ARG A 67 5.39 -10.06 11.79
CA ARG A 67 6.50 -9.41 12.53
C ARG A 67 7.14 -8.24 11.80
N CYS A 68 7.11 -8.23 10.47
CA CYS A 68 7.71 -7.18 9.66
C CYS A 68 6.85 -6.87 8.42
N VAL A 69 6.31 -5.66 8.38
CA VAL A 69 5.52 -5.13 7.25
C VAL A 69 6.30 -5.18 5.94
N ASP A 70 7.61 -4.95 5.99
CA ASP A 70 8.44 -4.93 4.78
C ASP A 70 8.64 -6.33 4.19
N ALA A 71 8.47 -7.40 4.99
CA ALA A 71 8.48 -8.79 4.54
C ALA A 71 7.09 -9.29 4.07
N LEU A 72 6.07 -8.43 4.08
CA LEU A 72 4.76 -8.71 3.51
C LEU A 72 4.67 -8.20 2.08
N GLU A 73 4.11 -9.02 1.21
CA GLU A 73 4.03 -8.87 -0.24
C GLU A 73 2.61 -9.16 -0.72
N PHE A 74 2.19 -8.48 -1.78
CA PHE A 74 0.89 -8.69 -2.41
C PHE A 74 1.07 -9.67 -3.56
N HIS A 75 0.36 -10.79 -3.51
CA HIS A 75 0.34 -11.77 -4.59
C HIS A 75 -1.03 -11.72 -5.28
N HIS A 76 -1.04 -11.46 -6.59
CA HIS A 76 -2.28 -11.48 -7.37
C HIS A 76 -2.75 -12.93 -7.58
N GLU A 77 -3.96 -13.26 -7.10
CA GLU A 77 -4.51 -14.62 -7.26
C GLU A 77 -4.77 -14.95 -8.73
N ASN A 78 -5.27 -13.97 -9.49
CA ASN A 78 -5.43 -14.04 -10.93
C ASN A 78 -4.56 -12.99 -11.65
N PRO A 79 -3.43 -13.39 -12.23
CA PRO A 79 -2.55 -12.49 -12.98
C PRO A 79 -3.19 -11.84 -14.21
N ASN A 80 -4.35 -12.30 -14.67
CA ASN A 80 -5.09 -11.70 -15.79
C ASN A 80 -6.04 -10.58 -15.36
N GLU A 81 -6.34 -10.46 -14.06
CA GLU A 81 -7.24 -9.43 -13.51
C GLU A 81 -6.48 -8.19 -12.99
N LYS A 82 -5.15 -8.28 -12.90
CA LYS A 82 -4.33 -7.17 -12.45
C LYS A 82 -4.26 -6.06 -13.47
N GLU A 83 -4.37 -4.83 -12.99
CA GLU A 83 -4.17 -3.65 -13.82
C GLU A 83 -2.73 -3.15 -13.72
N PHE A 84 -2.10 -3.33 -12.56
CA PHE A 84 -0.72 -2.89 -12.33
C PHE A 84 -0.07 -3.60 -11.14
N LYS A 85 1.26 -3.60 -11.11
CA LYS A 85 2.02 -4.13 -9.97
C LYS A 85 2.00 -3.16 -8.78
N LEU A 86 1.52 -3.64 -7.63
CA LEU A 86 1.61 -2.91 -6.37
C LEU A 86 3.08 -2.77 -5.94
N GLY A 87 3.50 -1.54 -5.66
CA GLY A 87 4.87 -1.24 -5.23
C GLY A 87 5.85 -0.85 -6.33
N SER A 88 5.43 -0.83 -7.60
CA SER A 88 6.24 -0.47 -8.79
C SER A 88 6.66 1.00 -8.89
N GLY A 89 6.29 1.85 -7.92
CA GLY A 89 6.70 3.27 -7.87
C GLY A 89 5.70 4.25 -8.48
N ASN A 90 4.54 3.78 -8.94
CA ASN A 90 3.46 4.64 -9.43
C ASN A 90 2.80 5.43 -8.30
N THR A 91 2.59 6.73 -8.51
CA THR A 91 1.72 7.57 -7.68
C THR A 91 0.30 7.49 -8.22
N MET A 92 -0.59 6.87 -7.45
CA MET A 92 -2.01 6.69 -7.77
C MET A 92 -2.86 7.03 -6.56
N SER A 93 -4.16 7.22 -6.79
CA SER A 93 -5.11 7.49 -5.72
C SER A 93 -5.23 6.28 -4.80
N TRP A 94 -5.67 6.51 -3.55
CA TRP A 94 -5.99 5.41 -2.64
C TRP A 94 -7.08 4.52 -3.22
N LYS A 95 -8.04 5.08 -3.96
CA LYS A 95 -9.14 4.32 -4.58
C LYS A 95 -8.60 3.27 -5.57
N GLU A 96 -7.72 3.67 -6.48
CA GLU A 96 -7.08 2.77 -7.44
C GLU A 96 -6.21 1.73 -6.71
N TYR A 97 -5.37 2.19 -5.78
CA TYR A 97 -4.48 1.31 -5.01
C TYR A 97 -5.27 0.27 -4.20
N LYS A 98 -6.37 0.68 -3.58
CA LYS A 98 -7.29 -0.19 -2.83
C LYS A 98 -7.94 -1.23 -3.74
N ASN A 99 -8.46 -0.82 -4.88
CA ASN A 99 -9.12 -1.73 -5.82
C ASN A 99 -8.16 -2.82 -6.30
N GLU A 100 -6.92 -2.46 -6.60
CA GLU A 100 -5.91 -3.44 -7.02
C GLU A 100 -5.46 -4.33 -5.85
N ALA A 101 -5.28 -3.76 -4.65
CA ALA A 101 -4.94 -4.54 -3.46
C ALA A 101 -6.00 -5.59 -3.11
N LEU A 102 -7.28 -5.32 -3.38
CA LEU A 102 -8.37 -6.27 -3.17
C LEU A 102 -8.34 -7.47 -4.14
N LYS A 103 -7.57 -7.41 -5.23
CA LYS A 103 -7.32 -8.53 -6.15
C LYS A 103 -6.14 -9.40 -5.70
N CYS A 104 -5.51 -9.05 -4.58
CA CYS A 104 -4.32 -9.71 -4.07
C CYS A 104 -4.61 -10.43 -2.76
N ILE A 105 -3.87 -11.52 -2.51
CA ILE A 105 -3.66 -12.05 -1.17
C ILE A 105 -2.40 -11.45 -0.57
N LEU A 106 -2.43 -11.26 0.75
CA LEU A 106 -1.28 -10.77 1.50
C LEU A 106 -0.47 -11.96 2.00
N VAL A 107 0.78 -12.08 1.56
CA VAL A 107 1.67 -13.19 1.92
C VAL A 107 3.02 -12.69 2.41
N CYS A 108 3.74 -13.48 3.21
CA CYS A 108 5.13 -13.16 3.52
C CYS A 108 6.04 -13.56 2.35
N SER A 109 7.24 -12.98 2.28
CA SER A 109 8.20 -13.27 1.19
C SER A 109 8.51 -14.77 1.02
N ASN A 110 8.44 -15.58 2.09
CA ASN A 110 8.66 -17.02 1.98
C ASN A 110 7.48 -17.71 1.29
N CYS A 111 6.27 -17.49 1.79
CA CYS A 111 5.06 -18.05 1.17
C CYS A 111 4.86 -17.54 -0.26
N HIS A 112 5.24 -16.29 -0.55
CA HIS A 112 5.18 -15.76 -1.92
C HIS A 112 6.09 -16.52 -2.88
N LYS A 113 7.34 -16.79 -2.46
CA LYS A 113 8.28 -17.62 -3.23
C LYS A 113 7.79 -19.06 -3.39
N GLU A 114 7.17 -19.64 -2.37
CA GLU A 114 6.57 -20.99 -2.45
C GLU A 114 5.42 -21.03 -3.47
N ILE A 115 4.57 -19.99 -3.51
CA ILE A 115 3.52 -19.89 -4.52
C ILE A 115 4.14 -19.89 -5.92
N HIS A 116 5.10 -18.99 -6.20
CA HIS A 116 5.79 -18.96 -7.49
C HIS A 116 6.51 -20.26 -7.83
N SER A 117 7.07 -20.95 -6.84
CA SER A 117 7.69 -22.26 -7.05
C SER A 117 6.68 -23.31 -7.51
N LYS A 118 5.42 -23.23 -7.07
CA LYS A 118 4.35 -24.17 -7.46
C LYS A 118 3.73 -23.84 -8.80
N ILE A 119 3.51 -22.55 -9.09
CA ILE A 119 2.76 -22.10 -10.28
C ILE A 119 3.65 -21.59 -11.43
N GLY A 120 4.97 -21.51 -11.21
CA GLY A 120 5.93 -20.88 -12.10
C GLY A 120 6.03 -19.36 -11.94
N TYR A 121 7.17 -18.79 -12.31
CA TYR A 121 7.37 -17.35 -12.33
C TYR A 121 6.62 -16.72 -13.52
N LYS A 122 5.50 -16.05 -13.22
CA LYS A 122 4.83 -15.20 -14.21
C LYS A 122 5.49 -13.83 -14.20
N LYS A 123 5.71 -13.27 -15.40
CA LYS A 123 6.57 -12.09 -15.66
C LYS A 123 6.13 -10.79 -14.95
N TYR A 124 5.05 -10.81 -14.17
CA TYR A 124 4.37 -9.60 -13.70
C TYR A 124 3.85 -9.64 -12.26
N ASP A 125 4.12 -10.68 -11.47
CA ASP A 125 3.81 -10.69 -10.03
C ASP A 125 4.88 -9.92 -9.24
#